data_AF-A0A137P7C0-F1
#
_entry.id   AF-A0A137P7C0-F1
#
_cell.length_a   1.000
_cell.length_b   1.000
_cell.length_c   1.000
_cell.angle_alpha   90.00
_cell.angle_beta   90.00
_cell.angle_gamma   90.00
#
_symmetry.space_group_name_H-M   'P 1'
#
loop_
_entity.id
_entity.type
_entity.pdbx_description
1 polymer ?
#
loop_
_entity_poly.entity_id
_entity_poly.type
_entity_poly.pdbx_seq_one_letter_code
_entity_poly.pdbx_strand_id
1 'polypeptide(L)'
;MGWNPFSSSSNSDKNDAGKDATSKDEFVQNYLQTLNNPTYSKEYAAEVKKEKFEFTPTPEPKKSKADTTEKSETQLTLELIQKEGYVQMLKERKTRINEMSRENCADLEAEYKDCFTHGKYTEKMSLCWDKYNKFWNCVKSQKKLLDELNYGHPENSVLKDKILADAALDVLLNPPTVEEDSKN
;
A
#
# COMPACT_ATOMS: atom_id res chain seq x y z
N MET A 1 -21.21 54.11 -24.84
CA MET A 1 -19.90 53.90 -25.47
C MET A 1 -19.10 53.03 -24.51
N GLY A 2 -18.97 51.74 -24.84
CA GLY A 2 -18.30 50.75 -24.02
C GLY A 2 -16.81 50.70 -24.33
N TRP A 3 -15.98 50.68 -23.28
CA TRP A 3 -14.55 50.48 -23.36
C TRP A 3 -14.18 49.37 -22.39
N ASN A 4 -13.64 48.27 -22.94
CA ASN A 4 -13.14 47.13 -22.19
C ASN A 4 -11.79 46.76 -22.81
N PRO A 5 -10.66 46.96 -22.11
CA PRO A 5 -9.38 46.44 -22.58
C PRO A 5 -8.65 45.74 -21.44
N PHE A 6 -8.85 44.43 -21.29
CA PHE A 6 -7.82 43.57 -20.67
C PHE A 6 -7.91 42.17 -21.27
N SER A 7 -7.23 42.02 -22.41
CA SER A 7 -6.76 40.74 -22.92
C SER A 7 -5.45 40.45 -22.17
N SER A 8 -5.44 39.42 -21.33
CA SER A 8 -4.22 38.85 -20.78
C SER A 8 -4.17 37.38 -21.17
N SER A 9 -3.48 37.16 -22.29
CA SER A 9 -2.99 35.86 -22.71
C SER A 9 -2.01 35.35 -21.67
N SER A 10 -2.35 34.26 -20.98
CA SER A 10 -1.45 33.55 -20.08
C SER A 10 -1.19 32.18 -20.67
N ASN A 11 -0.02 32.02 -21.30
CA ASN A 11 0.55 30.72 -21.64
C ASN A 11 0.73 29.94 -20.33
N SER A 12 0.04 28.81 -20.20
CA SER A 12 0.29 27.85 -19.14
C SER A 12 1.33 26.85 -19.67
N ASP A 13 2.51 26.92 -19.07
CA ASP A 13 3.60 25.99 -19.30
C ASP A 13 3.18 24.55 -18.99
N LYS A 14 3.71 23.66 -19.83
CA LYS A 14 3.47 22.23 -19.82
C LYS A 14 4.05 21.61 -18.55
N ASN A 15 3.23 20.79 -17.90
CA ASN A 15 3.63 19.88 -16.84
C ASN A 15 4.74 18.94 -17.33
N ASP A 16 5.94 19.07 -16.76
CA ASP A 16 7.04 18.11 -16.89
C ASP A 16 6.90 17.07 -15.75
N ALA A 17 5.94 16.16 -15.92
CA ALA A 17 5.70 15.04 -15.02
C ALA A 17 6.14 13.75 -15.73
N GLY A 18 7.44 13.48 -15.79
CA GLY A 18 7.92 12.35 -16.60
C GLY A 18 9.27 11.71 -16.28
N LYS A 19 10.01 12.10 -15.23
CA LYS A 19 11.39 11.58 -15.04
C LYS A 19 11.71 10.82 -13.75
N ASP A 20 10.73 10.61 -12.86
CA ASP A 20 10.99 10.08 -11.51
C ASP A 20 10.48 8.64 -11.26
N ALA A 21 10.06 7.92 -12.32
CA ALA A 21 9.46 6.60 -12.19
C ALA A 21 10.50 5.45 -12.13
N THR A 22 11.61 5.57 -12.84
CA THR A 22 12.56 4.46 -13.06
C THR A 22 13.37 4.08 -11.82
N SER A 23 13.73 5.03 -10.96
CA SER A 23 14.53 4.77 -9.75
C SER A 23 13.76 4.03 -8.66
N LYS A 24 12.45 4.32 -8.51
CA LYS A 24 11.59 3.67 -7.51
C LYS A 24 11.24 2.24 -7.91
N ASP A 25 11.02 2.02 -9.20
CA ASP A 25 10.78 0.68 -9.74
C ASP A 25 12.01 -0.22 -9.56
N GLU A 26 13.22 0.30 -9.76
CA GLU A 26 14.47 -0.46 -9.57
C GLU A 26 14.72 -0.84 -8.10
N PHE A 27 14.44 0.06 -7.15
CA PHE A 27 14.50 -0.26 -5.72
C PHE A 27 13.51 -1.36 -5.33
N VAL A 28 12.24 -1.24 -5.76
CA VAL A 28 11.21 -2.24 -5.48
C VAL A 28 11.60 -3.60 -6.07
N GLN A 29 12.11 -3.63 -7.31
CA GLN A 29 12.57 -4.87 -7.95
C GLN A 29 13.79 -5.49 -7.25
N ASN A 30 14.76 -4.67 -6.84
CA ASN A 30 15.94 -5.14 -6.11
C ASN A 30 15.55 -5.67 -4.72
N TYR A 31 14.61 -5.02 -4.04
CA TYR A 31 14.07 -5.49 -2.77
C TYR A 31 13.29 -6.80 -2.89
N LEU A 32 12.43 -6.92 -3.92
CA LEU A 32 11.75 -8.18 -4.24
C LEU A 32 12.74 -9.30 -4.54
N GLN A 33 13.92 -9.00 -5.11
CA GLN A 33 15.02 -9.96 -5.26
C GLN A 33 15.64 -10.37 -3.92
N THR A 34 15.84 -9.44 -2.98
CA THR A 34 16.32 -9.77 -1.61
C THR A 34 15.34 -10.65 -0.84
N LEU A 35 14.03 -10.47 -1.03
CA LEU A 35 13.00 -11.33 -0.40
C LEU A 35 13.04 -12.78 -0.92
N ASN A 36 13.55 -13.00 -2.13
CA ASN A 36 13.75 -14.33 -2.69
C ASN A 36 15.09 -14.97 -2.24
N ASN A 37 15.91 -14.26 -1.46
CA ASN A 37 17.17 -14.79 -0.94
C ASN A 37 16.91 -15.77 0.23
N PRO A 38 17.36 -17.03 0.14
CA PRO A 38 17.11 -18.07 1.16
C PRO A 38 17.76 -17.79 2.53
N THR A 39 18.66 -16.80 2.61
CA THR A 39 19.32 -16.39 3.86
C THR A 39 18.37 -15.58 4.75
N TYR A 40 17.58 -14.67 4.17
CA TYR A 40 16.56 -13.88 4.88
C TYR A 40 15.45 -14.77 5.45
N SER A 41 15.04 -15.80 4.69
CA SER A 41 14.11 -16.85 5.12
C SER A 41 14.55 -17.60 6.39
N LYS A 42 15.86 -17.78 6.61
CA LYS A 42 16.40 -18.55 7.74
C LYS A 42 16.44 -17.77 9.05
N GLU A 43 16.76 -16.48 9.03
CA GLU A 43 16.75 -15.63 10.22
C GLU A 43 15.31 -15.41 10.72
N TYR A 44 14.35 -15.21 9.82
CA TYR A 44 12.93 -15.03 10.18
C TYR A 44 12.23 -16.34 10.60
N ALA A 45 12.60 -17.49 10.03
CA ALA A 45 12.08 -18.79 10.47
C ALA A 45 12.48 -19.13 11.93
N ALA A 46 13.54 -18.52 12.45
CA ALA A 46 13.93 -18.66 13.85
C ALA A 46 13.02 -17.85 14.81
N GLU A 47 12.43 -16.75 14.34
CA GLU A 47 11.51 -15.92 15.14
C GLU A 47 10.08 -16.48 15.13
N VAL A 48 9.58 -16.95 13.99
CA VAL A 48 8.21 -17.52 13.87
C VAL A 48 8.03 -18.80 14.68
N LYS A 49 9.09 -19.57 14.94
CA LYS A 49 9.04 -20.75 15.82
C LYS A 49 8.66 -20.42 17.27
N LYS A 50 8.65 -19.15 17.68
CA LYS A 50 8.23 -18.72 19.03
C LYS A 50 6.71 -18.54 19.17
N GLU A 51 5.97 -18.37 18.07
CA GLU A 51 4.50 -18.27 18.08
C GLU A 51 3.87 -19.55 17.56
N LYS A 52 3.47 -20.42 18.50
CA LYS A 52 2.84 -21.71 18.21
C LYS A 52 1.35 -21.50 17.94
N PHE A 53 0.97 -21.24 16.69
CA PHE A 53 -0.43 -21.19 16.28
C PHE A 53 -0.91 -22.58 15.86
N GLU A 54 -1.73 -23.22 16.70
CA GLU A 54 -2.33 -24.52 16.42
C GLU A 54 -3.51 -24.35 15.44
N PHE A 55 -3.35 -24.83 14.21
CA PHE A 55 -4.42 -24.86 13.21
C PHE A 55 -5.16 -26.20 13.31
N THR A 56 -6.40 -26.19 13.76
CA THR A 56 -7.27 -27.38 13.70
C THR A 56 -7.85 -27.54 12.30
N PRO A 57 -7.70 -28.70 11.64
CA PRO A 57 -8.27 -28.92 10.31
C PRO A 57 -9.79 -29.08 10.37
N THR A 58 -10.51 -28.28 9.57
CA THR A 58 -11.96 -28.36 9.34
C THR A 58 -12.32 -29.62 8.52
N PRO A 59 -13.42 -30.33 8.83
CA PRO A 59 -13.75 -31.61 8.18
C PRO A 59 -14.24 -31.47 6.73
N GLU A 60 -13.85 -32.44 5.90
CA GLU A 60 -14.18 -32.58 4.48
C GLU A 60 -15.69 -32.77 4.20
N PRO A 61 -16.22 -32.22 3.09
CA PRO A 61 -17.61 -32.44 2.69
C PRO A 61 -17.80 -33.77 1.95
N LYS A 62 -18.84 -34.52 2.35
CA LYS A 62 -19.24 -35.81 1.77
C LYS A 62 -19.88 -35.64 0.39
N LYS A 63 -19.46 -36.47 -0.57
CA LYS A 63 -19.97 -36.55 -1.94
C LYS A 63 -21.35 -37.23 -1.98
N SER A 64 -22.35 -36.59 -2.59
CA SER A 64 -23.55 -37.26 -3.12
C SER A 64 -23.57 -37.19 -4.66
N LYS A 65 -24.12 -38.23 -5.28
CA LYS A 65 -24.29 -38.40 -6.73
C LYS A 65 -25.76 -38.18 -7.11
N ALA A 66 -26.03 -37.39 -8.13
CA ALA A 66 -27.21 -37.31 -9.01
C ALA A 66 -27.21 -35.89 -9.63
N ASP A 67 -27.66 -35.58 -10.83
CA ASP A 67 -28.06 -36.28 -12.05
C ASP A 67 -27.94 -35.19 -13.15
N THR A 68 -27.70 -35.57 -14.40
CA THR A 68 -27.41 -34.65 -15.50
C THR A 68 -28.71 -34.19 -16.14
N THR A 69 -29.11 -32.92 -16.01
CA THR A 69 -29.68 -32.01 -17.04
C THR A 69 -30.09 -30.67 -16.40
N GLU A 70 -29.13 -29.87 -15.91
CA GLU A 70 -29.39 -28.50 -15.41
C GLU A 70 -28.11 -27.63 -15.47
N LYS A 71 -27.28 -27.87 -16.50
CA LYS A 71 -25.85 -27.53 -16.48
C LYS A 71 -25.53 -26.06 -16.75
N SER A 72 -26.49 -25.20 -17.13
CA SER A 72 -26.21 -23.80 -17.52
C SER A 72 -26.45 -22.78 -16.40
N GLU A 73 -27.48 -22.97 -15.57
CA GLU A 73 -27.78 -22.01 -14.49
C GLU A 73 -26.82 -22.17 -13.32
N THR A 74 -26.54 -23.41 -12.87
CA THR A 74 -25.62 -23.67 -11.75
C THR A 74 -24.18 -23.25 -12.02
N GLN A 75 -23.70 -23.34 -13.27
CA GLN A 75 -22.35 -22.87 -13.64
C GLN A 75 -22.26 -21.35 -13.60
N LEU A 76 -23.29 -20.64 -14.09
CA LEU A 76 -23.34 -19.18 -14.05
C LEU A 76 -23.39 -18.67 -12.59
N THR A 77 -24.15 -19.33 -11.72
CA THR A 77 -24.21 -18.97 -10.30
C THR A 77 -22.88 -19.19 -9.58
N LEU A 78 -22.18 -20.29 -9.86
CA LEU A 78 -20.85 -20.57 -9.28
C LEU A 78 -19.80 -19.55 -9.72
N GLU A 79 -19.79 -19.17 -11.00
CA GLU A 79 -18.88 -18.15 -11.51
C GLU A 79 -19.16 -16.77 -10.89
N LEU A 80 -20.43 -16.41 -10.70
CA LEU A 80 -20.84 -15.17 -10.02
C LEU A 80 -20.38 -15.16 -8.56
N ILE A 81 -20.60 -16.24 -7.81
CA ILE A 81 -20.17 -16.36 -6.40
C ILE A 81 -18.63 -16.26 -6.30
N GLN A 82 -17.90 -16.88 -7.22
CA GLN A 82 -16.44 -16.76 -7.27
C GLN A 82 -15.98 -15.33 -7.54
N LYS A 83 -16.63 -14.63 -8.48
CA LYS A 83 -16.34 -13.22 -8.78
C LYS A 83 -16.66 -12.31 -7.60
N GLU A 84 -17.78 -12.51 -6.92
CA GLU A 84 -18.15 -11.74 -5.73
C GLU A 84 -17.18 -11.97 -4.58
N GLY A 85 -16.79 -13.23 -4.33
CA GLY A 85 -15.77 -13.57 -3.34
C GLY A 85 -14.43 -12.90 -3.63
N TYR A 86 -13.99 -12.92 -4.89
CA TYR A 86 -12.75 -12.25 -5.29
C TYR A 86 -12.83 -10.72 -5.12
N VAL A 87 -13.94 -10.09 -5.50
CA VAL A 87 -14.16 -8.64 -5.29
C VAL A 87 -14.11 -8.29 -3.80
N GLN A 88 -14.68 -9.12 -2.95
CA GLN A 88 -14.65 -8.92 -1.50
C GLN A 88 -13.22 -9.00 -0.96
N MET A 89 -12.42 -9.97 -1.40
CA MET A 89 -11.00 -10.07 -1.02
C MET A 89 -10.19 -8.84 -1.46
N LEU A 90 -10.47 -8.28 -2.64
CA LEU A 90 -9.82 -7.04 -3.09
C LEU A 90 -10.22 -5.82 -2.25
N LYS A 91 -11.46 -5.75 -1.77
CA LYS A 91 -11.89 -4.71 -0.83
C LYS A 91 -11.17 -4.84 0.50
N GLU A 92 -11.08 -6.04 1.04
CA GLU A 92 -10.35 -6.33 2.28
C GLU A 92 -8.86 -5.99 2.16
N ARG A 93 -8.24 -6.31 1.02
CA ARG A 93 -6.87 -5.89 0.71
C ARG A 93 -6.71 -4.36 0.77
N LYS A 94 -7.62 -3.60 0.17
CA LYS A 94 -7.59 -2.12 0.22
C LYS A 94 -7.73 -1.59 1.65
N THR A 95 -8.59 -2.21 2.47
CA THR A 95 -8.71 -1.85 3.89
C THR A 95 -7.41 -2.11 4.64
N ARG A 96 -6.81 -3.29 4.47
CA ARG A 96 -5.53 -3.64 5.10
C ARG A 96 -4.39 -2.71 4.68
N ILE A 97 -4.30 -2.37 3.39
CA ILE A 97 -3.32 -1.38 2.89
C ILE A 97 -3.56 -0.02 3.56
N ASN A 98 -4.81 0.41 3.70
CA ASN A 98 -5.13 1.69 4.34
C ASN A 98 -4.75 1.71 5.82
N GLU A 99 -5.05 0.64 6.56
CA GLU A 99 -4.67 0.49 7.97
C GLU A 99 -3.16 0.49 8.14
N MET A 100 -2.46 -0.40 7.43
CA MET A 100 -1.00 -0.53 7.51
C MET A 100 -0.29 0.76 7.08
N SER A 101 -0.79 1.45 6.06
CA SER A 101 -0.22 2.74 5.64
C SER A 101 -0.30 3.83 6.71
N ARG A 102 -1.27 3.76 7.62
CA ARG A 102 -1.38 4.68 8.75
C ARG A 102 -0.49 4.25 9.90
N GLU A 103 -0.39 2.95 10.16
CA GLU A 103 0.53 2.39 11.16
C GLU A 103 2.00 2.75 10.85
N ASN A 104 2.41 2.59 9.59
CA ASN A 104 3.75 3.00 9.13
C ASN A 104 4.00 4.51 9.24
N CYS A 105 2.95 5.32 9.35
CA CYS A 105 3.03 6.77 9.48
C CYS A 105 2.62 7.27 10.89
N ALA A 106 2.58 6.38 11.89
CA ALA A 106 2.05 6.68 13.22
C ALA A 106 2.80 7.81 13.94
N ASP A 107 4.12 7.93 13.75
CA ASP A 107 4.91 9.02 14.34
C ASP A 107 4.47 10.39 13.80
N LEU A 108 4.24 10.49 12.49
CA LEU A 108 3.71 11.71 11.86
C LEU A 108 2.25 11.98 12.26
N GLU A 109 1.46 10.93 12.49
CA GLU A 109 0.12 11.06 13.04
C GLU A 109 0.15 11.66 14.46
N ALA A 110 1.08 11.19 15.29
CA ALA A 110 1.30 11.70 16.63
C ALA A 110 1.74 13.17 16.59
N GLU A 111 2.70 13.55 15.74
CA GLU A 111 3.11 14.95 15.58
C GLU A 111 1.96 15.87 15.13
N TYR A 112 1.14 15.40 14.18
CA TYR A 112 -0.02 16.16 13.71
C TYR A 112 -1.04 16.38 14.83
N LYS A 113 -1.35 15.35 15.61
CA LYS A 113 -2.25 15.45 16.77
C LYS A 113 -1.69 16.35 17.86
N ASP A 114 -0.40 16.20 18.15
CA ASP A 114 0.31 16.96 19.16
C ASP A 114 0.33 18.46 18.85
N CYS A 115 0.36 18.84 17.57
CA CYS A 115 0.33 20.24 17.17
C CYS A 115 -0.92 20.99 17.69
N PHE A 116 -2.09 20.36 17.80
CA PHE A 116 -3.28 21.03 18.33
C PHE A 116 -3.20 21.30 19.83
N THR A 117 -2.49 20.46 20.58
CA THR A 117 -2.33 20.60 22.03
C THR A 117 -1.11 21.44 22.38
N HIS A 118 0.05 21.14 21.81
CA HIS A 118 1.35 21.70 22.19
C HIS A 118 2.02 22.57 21.11
N GLY A 119 1.42 22.70 19.93
CA GLY A 119 1.96 23.50 18.83
C GLY A 119 1.99 25.01 19.11
N LYS A 120 2.80 25.73 18.33
CA LYS A 120 2.89 27.20 18.40
C LYS A 120 1.57 27.83 17.98
N TYR A 121 1.30 29.04 18.47
CA TYR A 121 0.09 29.79 18.11
C TYR A 121 -0.09 29.94 16.59
N THR A 122 0.99 30.21 15.87
CA THR A 122 0.97 30.34 14.40
C THR A 122 0.62 29.01 13.71
N GLU A 123 1.14 27.89 14.20
CA GLU A 123 0.83 26.57 13.67
C GLU A 123 -0.64 26.21 13.91
N LYS A 124 -1.15 26.47 15.12
CA LYS A 124 -2.56 26.27 15.47
C LYS A 124 -3.50 27.15 14.65
N MET A 125 -3.12 28.41 14.36
CA MET A 125 -3.87 29.30 13.49
C MET A 125 -3.93 28.78 12.04
N SER A 126 -2.88 28.13 11.58
CA SER A 126 -2.87 27.41 10.30
C SER A 126 -3.51 26.02 10.36
N LEU A 127 -4.17 25.66 11.48
CA LEU A 127 -4.74 24.33 11.72
C LEU A 127 -3.73 23.19 11.50
N CYS A 128 -2.47 23.43 11.85
CA CYS A 128 -1.39 22.44 11.73
C CYS A 128 -1.20 21.91 10.29
N TRP A 129 -1.49 22.74 9.27
CA TRP A 129 -1.49 22.37 7.86
C TRP A 129 -0.21 21.66 7.40
N ASP A 130 0.96 22.13 7.85
CA ASP A 130 2.24 21.52 7.47
C ASP A 130 2.38 20.08 7.99
N LYS A 131 1.97 19.83 9.25
CA LYS A 131 1.99 18.50 9.87
C LYS A 131 0.93 17.59 9.25
N TYR A 132 -0.25 18.13 8.97
CA TYR A 132 -1.31 17.44 8.24
C TYR A 132 -0.82 16.94 6.87
N ASN A 133 -0.17 17.82 6.09
CA ASN A 133 0.35 17.47 4.78
C ASN A 133 1.45 16.41 4.87
N LYS A 134 2.37 16.52 5.83
CA LYS A 134 3.41 15.51 6.04
C LYS A 134 2.82 14.13 6.32
N PHE A 135 1.85 14.05 7.23
CA PHE A 135 1.15 12.80 7.55
C PHE A 135 0.45 12.21 6.32
N TRP A 136 -0.36 12.99 5.60
CA TRP A 136 -1.09 12.46 4.44
C TRP A 136 -0.19 12.14 3.24
N ASN A 137 0.92 12.85 3.06
CA ASN A 137 1.92 12.52 2.06
C ASN A 137 2.62 11.19 2.37
N CYS A 138 2.93 10.92 3.65
CA CYS A 138 3.42 9.63 4.11
C CYS A 138 2.39 8.53 3.80
N VAL A 139 1.14 8.70 4.24
CA VAL A 139 0.05 7.71 4.02
C VAL A 139 -0.15 7.44 2.53
N LYS A 140 -0.16 8.48 1.68
CA LYS A 140 -0.31 8.32 0.23
C LYS A 140 0.85 7.52 -0.38
N SER A 141 2.08 7.79 0.06
CA SER A 141 3.28 7.10 -0.43
C SER A 141 3.29 5.64 0.02
N GLN A 142 2.96 5.38 1.29
CA GLN A 142 2.84 4.04 1.86
C GLN A 142 1.76 3.21 1.17
N LYS A 143 0.59 3.79 0.87
CA LYS A 143 -0.46 3.09 0.10
C LYS A 143 0.03 2.62 -1.26
N LYS A 144 0.75 3.49 -1.98
CA LYS A 144 1.32 3.16 -3.28
C LYS A 144 2.34 2.03 -3.17
N LEU A 145 3.25 2.13 -2.21
CA LEU A 145 4.31 1.15 -2.00
C LEU A 145 3.78 -0.22 -1.56
N LEU A 146 2.85 -0.25 -0.60
CA LEU A 146 2.20 -1.50 -0.17
C LEU A 146 1.39 -2.15 -1.30
N ASP A 147 0.77 -1.36 -2.18
CA ASP A 147 0.08 -1.88 -3.35
C ASP A 147 1.07 -2.49 -4.37
N GLU A 148 2.19 -1.81 -4.65
CA GLU A 148 3.27 -2.29 -5.53
C GLU A 148 3.95 -3.56 -5.01
N LEU A 149 4.13 -3.65 -3.69
CA LEU A 149 4.65 -4.83 -3.00
C LEU A 149 3.64 -5.98 -2.91
N ASN A 150 2.42 -5.77 -3.39
CA ASN A 150 1.33 -6.74 -3.32
C ASN A 150 0.99 -7.17 -1.89
N TYR A 151 1.07 -6.25 -0.92
CA TYR A 151 0.68 -6.48 0.48
C TYR A 151 -0.81 -6.81 0.59
N GLY A 152 -1.15 -7.74 1.48
CA GLY A 152 -2.51 -8.17 1.75
C GLY A 152 -3.15 -8.95 0.60
N HIS A 153 -2.35 -9.52 -0.30
CA HIS A 153 -2.83 -10.38 -1.37
C HIS A 153 -3.36 -11.71 -0.79
N PRO A 154 -4.47 -12.28 -1.32
CA PRO A 154 -5.03 -13.54 -0.84
C PRO A 154 -4.06 -14.73 -0.73
N GLU A 155 -3.05 -14.75 -1.59
CA GLU A 155 -2.06 -15.83 -1.66
C GLU A 155 -0.85 -15.60 -0.74
N ASN A 156 -0.75 -14.43 -0.09
CA ASN A 156 0.35 -14.17 0.82
C ASN A 156 0.13 -14.89 2.15
N SER A 157 1.21 -15.43 2.70
CA SER A 157 1.22 -15.86 4.11
C SER A 157 1.28 -14.64 5.02
N VAL A 158 0.83 -14.79 6.27
CA VAL A 158 0.94 -13.76 7.31
C VAL A 158 2.38 -13.26 7.46
N LEU A 159 3.35 -14.18 7.37
CA LEU A 159 4.77 -13.84 7.42
C LEU A 159 5.20 -12.97 6.24
N LYS A 160 4.76 -13.31 5.02
CA LYS A 160 5.07 -12.52 3.83
C LYS A 160 4.46 -11.12 3.94
N ASP A 161 3.21 -11.00 4.36
CA ASP A 161 2.58 -9.69 4.56
C ASP A 161 3.34 -8.84 5.59
N LYS A 162 3.77 -9.43 6.72
CA LYS A 162 4.60 -8.72 7.71
C LYS A 162 5.91 -8.20 7.11
N ILE A 163 6.62 -9.05 6.37
CA ILE A 163 7.86 -8.68 5.68
C ILE A 163 7.64 -7.52 4.70
N LEU A 164 6.54 -7.54 3.94
CA LEU A 164 6.21 -6.47 2.99
C LEU A 164 5.83 -5.16 3.71
N ALA A 165 5.19 -5.24 4.89
CA ALA A 165 4.90 -4.08 5.71
C ALA A 165 6.18 -3.43 6.28
N ASP A 166 7.08 -4.24 6.84
CA ASP A 166 8.37 -3.79 7.37
C ASP A 166 9.24 -3.19 6.26
N ALA A 167 9.24 -3.83 5.08
CA ALA A 167 9.91 -3.33 3.88
C ALA A 167 9.42 -1.93 3.50
N ALA A 168 8.10 -1.74 3.45
CA ALA A 168 7.50 -0.49 3.06
C ALA A 168 7.88 0.65 4.04
N LEU A 169 8.01 0.33 5.33
CA LEU A 169 8.48 1.27 6.33
C LEU A 169 9.96 1.64 6.13
N ASP A 170 10.83 0.67 5.85
CA ASP A 170 12.26 0.91 5.64
C ASP A 170 12.52 1.88 4.47
N VAL A 171 11.81 1.74 3.35
CA VAL A 171 11.92 2.69 2.21
C VAL A 171 11.61 4.12 2.62
N LEU A 172 10.71 4.31 3.57
CA LEU A 172 10.31 5.64 4.03
C LEU A 172 11.33 6.26 4.97
N LEU A 173 11.96 5.43 5.80
CA LEU A 173 13.01 5.87 6.74
C LEU A 173 14.34 6.11 6.02
N ASN A 174 14.62 5.28 5.00
CA ASN A 174 15.86 5.27 4.25
C ASN A 174 15.55 5.39 2.76
N PRO A 175 15.10 6.57 2.28
CA PRO A 175 14.82 6.76 0.86
C PRO A 175 16.12 6.49 0.08
N PRO A 176 16.07 5.72 -1.03
CA PRO A 176 17.24 5.49 -1.85
C PRO A 176 17.81 6.84 -2.27
N THR A 177 19.06 7.09 -1.91
CA THR A 177 19.78 8.26 -2.37
C THR A 177 19.91 8.12 -3.88
N VAL A 178 19.17 8.93 -4.63
CA VAL A 178 19.39 9.06 -6.06
C VAL A 178 20.80 9.61 -6.19
N GLU A 179 21.77 8.75 -6.54
CA GLU A 179 23.07 9.23 -6.99
C GLU A 179 22.78 10.07 -8.23
N GLU A 180 22.78 11.40 -8.07
CA GLU A 180 22.81 12.29 -9.21
C GLU A 180 24.12 12.00 -9.93
N ASP A 181 24.04 11.15 -10.96
CA ASP A 181 25.07 11.00 -11.97
C ASP A 181 25.29 12.38 -12.60
N SER A 182 26.17 13.14 -11.94
CA SER A 182 26.76 14.37 -12.40
C SER A 182 27.58 14.02 -13.63
N LYS A 183 26.90 13.97 -14.78
CA LYS A 183 27.54 13.92 -16.09
C LYS A 183 28.35 15.20 -16.27
N ASN A 184 29.66 15.06 -16.08
CA ASN A 184 30.69 15.87 -16.74
C ASN A 184 30.53 15.83 -18.26
#